data_AF-A0A822D580-F1
#
_entry.id   AF-A0A822D580-F1
#
_cell.length_a   1.000
_cell.length_b   1.000
_cell.length_c   1.000
_cell.angle_alpha   90.00
_cell.angle_beta   90.00
_cell.angle_gamma   90.00
#
_symmetry.space_group_name_H-M   'P 1'
#
loop_
_entity.id
_entity.type
_entity.pdbx_description
1 polymer ?
#
loop_
_entity_poly.entity_id
_entity_poly.type
_entity_poly.pdbx_seq_one_letter_code
_entity_poly.pdbx_strand_id
1 'polypeptide(L)'
;MNQSNNTINSTEKLLDRNFLYENCSEKLTRLKIVSPAQEYFHLQVYRLKPESNLSLSNLGHINWENLACLAIIYLICYFSMWKGIKTSGKVVWFTALFPYVVLAILMIRGLFLNGSMKGIEYYIRPDLSKLSDASVWVDAASQTFFSLGPGFGVLMAFASYNDFNHNVYRDAMITVAVNSLTSFASGFVIFMFL
;
A
#
# COMPACT_ATOMS: atom_id res chain seq x y z
N MET A 1 59.29 37.43 17.88
CA MET A 1 58.01 37.28 18.63
C MET A 1 56.76 37.13 17.76
N ASN A 2 56.80 37.35 16.44
CA ASN A 2 55.59 37.30 15.58
C ASN A 2 55.28 35.94 14.93
N GLN A 3 56.13 34.92 15.10
CA GLN A 3 55.95 33.63 14.41
C GLN A 3 55.07 32.64 15.20
N SER A 4 55.06 32.66 16.54
CA SER A 4 54.19 31.77 17.32
C SER A 4 52.72 32.21 17.35
N ASN A 5 52.44 33.52 17.28
CA ASN A 5 51.06 34.05 17.26
C ASN A 5 50.30 33.67 15.97
N ASN A 6 50.99 33.56 14.83
CA ASN A 6 50.38 33.13 13.58
C ASN A 6 50.08 31.63 13.55
N THR A 7 50.91 30.81 14.22
CA THR A 7 50.69 29.37 14.35
C THR A 7 49.48 29.06 15.23
N ILE A 8 49.33 29.78 16.36
CA ILE A 8 48.20 29.62 17.30
C ILE A 8 46.85 29.99 16.65
N ASN A 9 46.79 31.10 15.92
CA ASN A 9 45.59 31.52 15.17
C ASN A 9 45.21 30.54 14.04
N SER A 10 46.20 29.82 13.50
CA SER A 10 45.97 28.80 12.47
C SER A 10 45.45 27.50 13.06
N THR A 11 45.93 27.11 14.24
CA THR A 11 45.45 25.92 14.97
C THR A 11 44.05 26.08 15.54
N GLU A 12 43.67 27.26 16.05
CA GLU A 12 42.29 27.51 16.52
C GLU A 12 41.28 27.43 15.36
N LYS A 13 41.60 28.01 14.20
CA LYS A 13 40.74 27.92 13.00
C LYS A 13 40.57 26.50 12.47
N LEU A 14 41.56 25.63 12.69
CA LEU A 14 41.48 24.22 12.29
C LEU A 14 40.66 23.40 13.29
N LEU A 15 40.77 23.70 14.59
CA LEU A 15 39.94 23.10 15.64
C LEU A 15 38.46 23.47 15.46
N ASP A 16 38.14 24.74 15.20
CA ASP A 16 36.77 25.18 14.90
C ASP A 16 36.21 24.52 13.65
N ARG A 17 37.02 24.39 12.59
CA ARG A 17 36.58 23.66 11.38
C ARG A 17 36.31 22.20 11.68
N ASN A 18 37.21 21.51 12.39
CA ASN A 18 37.02 20.10 12.72
C ASN A 18 35.79 19.90 13.63
N PHE A 19 35.54 20.81 14.58
CA PHE A 19 34.36 20.81 15.42
C PHE A 19 33.06 20.99 14.60
N LEU A 20 33.06 21.92 13.63
CA LEU A 20 31.94 22.09 12.70
C LEU A 20 31.74 20.86 11.80
N TYR A 21 32.82 20.20 11.37
CA TYR A 21 32.76 18.99 10.54
C TYR A 21 32.24 17.78 11.32
N GLU A 22 32.67 17.57 12.56
CA GLU A 22 32.15 16.48 13.41
C GLU A 22 30.69 16.71 13.77
N ASN A 23 30.31 17.95 14.11
CA ASN A 23 28.92 18.29 14.40
C ASN A 23 28.02 18.19 13.15
N CYS A 24 28.53 18.56 11.97
CA CYS A 24 27.82 18.37 10.70
C CYS A 24 27.69 16.89 10.33
N SER A 25 28.75 16.09 10.53
CA SER A 25 28.74 14.64 10.29
C SER A 25 27.78 13.92 11.25
N GLU A 26 27.76 14.28 12.53
CA GLU A 26 26.81 13.74 13.50
C GLU A 26 25.36 14.14 13.13
N LYS A 27 25.15 15.38 12.67
CA LYS A 27 23.86 15.88 12.20
C LYS A 27 23.41 15.20 10.90
N LEU A 28 24.32 14.90 9.98
CA LEU A 28 24.09 14.11 8.75
C LEU A 28 23.82 12.64 9.06
N THR A 29 24.50 12.07 10.05
CA THR A 29 24.29 10.69 10.50
C THR A 29 22.92 10.53 11.17
N ARG A 30 22.37 11.61 11.74
CA ARG A 30 20.97 11.67 12.21
C ARG A 30 19.93 11.95 11.12
N LEU A 31 20.33 12.40 9.94
CA LEU A 31 19.40 12.56 8.82
C LEU A 31 19.10 11.18 8.24
N LYS A 32 18.06 10.53 8.76
CA LYS A 32 17.48 9.35 8.14
C LYS A 32 16.95 9.78 6.76
N ILE A 33 17.71 9.50 5.71
CA ILE A 33 17.31 9.82 4.33
C ILE A 33 16.10 8.96 4.00
N VAL A 34 14.93 9.60 3.91
CA VAL A 34 13.66 8.99 3.53
C VAL A 34 13.23 9.54 2.18
N SER A 35 12.53 8.73 1.39
CA SER A 35 11.97 9.24 0.13
C SER A 35 10.89 10.29 0.43
N PRO A 36 10.71 11.33 -0.41
CA PRO A 36 9.66 12.32 -0.20
C PRO A 36 8.26 11.71 -0.14
N ALA A 37 8.01 10.62 -0.89
CA ALA A 37 6.75 9.89 -0.83
C ALA A 37 6.54 9.21 0.52
N GLN A 38 7.60 8.58 1.07
CA GLN A 38 7.57 7.99 2.39
C GLN A 38 7.38 9.06 3.47
N GLU A 39 8.11 10.17 3.40
CA GLU A 39 7.98 11.28 4.33
C GLU A 39 6.56 11.87 4.30
N TYR A 40 6.01 12.13 3.13
CA TYR A 40 4.63 12.60 2.96
C TYR A 40 3.63 11.62 3.60
N PHE A 41 3.77 10.32 3.35
CA PHE A 41 2.85 9.34 3.92
C PHE A 41 2.92 9.27 5.46
N HIS A 42 4.12 9.27 6.03
CA HIS A 42 4.29 9.19 7.48
C HIS A 42 3.92 10.50 8.19
N LEU A 43 4.35 11.65 7.67
CA LEU A 43 4.19 12.95 8.34
C LEU A 43 2.86 13.62 8.02
N GLN A 44 2.38 13.53 6.78
CA GLN A 44 1.16 14.22 6.37
C GLN A 44 -0.08 13.32 6.51
N VAL A 45 -0.03 12.10 5.97
CA VAL A 45 -1.20 11.20 5.98
C VAL A 45 -1.44 10.61 7.36
N TYR A 46 -0.42 9.99 7.95
CA TYR A 46 -0.54 9.41 9.29
C TYR A 46 -0.30 10.38 10.44
N ARG A 47 0.33 11.53 10.18
CA ARG A 47 0.73 12.50 11.23
C ARG A 47 1.59 11.88 12.34
N LEU A 48 2.40 10.89 11.99
CA LEU A 48 3.40 10.29 12.86
C LEU A 48 4.62 11.20 12.91
N LYS A 49 4.55 12.26 13.73
CA LYS A 49 5.69 13.13 13.96
C LYS A 49 6.72 12.39 14.81
N PRO A 50 8.02 12.44 14.47
CA PRO A 50 9.07 11.77 15.24
C PRO A 50 9.13 12.21 16.72
N GLU A 51 8.63 13.41 17.02
CA GLU A 51 8.63 13.99 18.36
C GLU A 51 7.37 13.67 19.19
N SER A 52 6.38 12.96 18.62
CA SER A 52 5.18 12.58 19.38
C SER A 52 5.46 11.35 20.25
N ASN A 53 5.09 11.41 21.53
CA ASN A 53 5.12 10.27 22.48
C ASN A 53 3.99 9.28 22.17
N LEU A 54 3.86 8.87 20.91
CA LEU A 54 2.81 7.99 20.44
C LEU A 54 3.13 6.56 20.84
N SER A 55 2.26 5.98 21.65
CA SER A 55 2.35 4.58 22.09
C SER A 55 0.95 3.99 22.05
N LEU A 56 0.82 2.67 22.17
CA LEU A 56 -0.50 2.03 22.26
C LEU A 56 -1.34 2.60 23.42
N SER A 57 -0.70 3.08 24.48
CA SER A 57 -1.33 3.76 25.62
C SER A 57 -1.63 5.26 25.38
N ASN A 58 -1.01 5.87 24.37
CA ASN A 58 -1.18 7.28 24.02
C ASN A 58 -1.31 7.42 22.51
N LEU A 59 -2.55 7.35 22.02
CA LEU A 59 -2.89 7.40 20.60
C LEU A 59 -2.88 8.81 20.00
N GLY A 60 -2.51 9.83 20.79
CA GLY A 60 -2.42 11.21 20.33
C GLY A 60 -3.79 11.82 20.00
N HIS A 61 -3.79 12.79 19.07
CA HIS A 61 -4.99 13.52 18.66
C HIS A 61 -5.56 12.97 17.35
N ILE A 62 -6.89 13.10 17.18
CA ILE A 62 -7.58 12.70 15.96
C ILE A 62 -7.14 13.58 14.78
N ASN A 63 -6.78 12.95 13.66
CA ASN A 63 -6.57 13.67 12.41
C ASN A 63 -7.93 14.04 11.77
N TRP A 64 -8.31 15.31 11.88
CA TRP A 64 -9.58 15.83 11.36
C TRP A 64 -9.75 15.66 9.85
N GLU A 65 -8.66 15.71 9.07
CA GLU A 65 -8.72 15.48 7.61
C GLU A 65 -9.11 14.03 7.31
N ASN A 66 -8.44 13.07 7.96
CA ASN A 66 -8.78 11.65 7.82
C ASN A 66 -10.19 11.35 8.35
N LEU A 67 -10.61 11.99 9.45
CA LEU A 67 -11.96 11.85 9.98
C LEU A 67 -13.01 12.37 8.98
N ALA A 68 -12.75 13.51 8.35
CA ALA A 68 -13.64 14.06 7.32
C ALA A 68 -13.69 13.15 6.09
N CYS A 69 -12.55 12.66 5.60
CA CYS A 69 -12.51 11.68 4.51
C CYS A 69 -13.30 10.41 4.86
N LEU A 70 -13.13 9.89 6.08
CA LEU A 70 -13.88 8.73 6.57
C LEU A 70 -15.39 9.01 6.61
N ALA A 71 -15.80 10.16 7.15
CA ALA A 71 -17.21 10.57 7.21
C ALA A 71 -17.83 10.65 5.80
N ILE A 72 -17.11 11.18 4.81
CA ILE A 72 -17.53 11.21 3.41
C ILE A 72 -17.70 9.78 2.86
N ILE A 73 -16.75 8.87 3.12
CA ILE A 73 -16.85 7.47 2.69
C ILE A 73 -18.09 6.81 3.30
N TYR A 74 -18.33 6.97 4.60
CA TYR A 74 -19.53 6.42 5.27
C TYR A 74 -20.83 6.97 4.67
N LEU A 75 -20.86 8.25 4.35
CA LEU A 75 -22.02 8.89 3.73
C LEU A 75 -22.28 8.31 2.32
N ILE A 76 -21.23 8.12 1.51
CA ILE A 76 -21.34 7.47 0.20
C ILE A 76 -21.83 6.02 0.33
N CYS A 77 -21.26 5.25 1.26
CA CYS A 77 -21.69 3.87 1.53
C CYS A 77 -23.16 3.80 1.96
N TYR A 78 -23.58 4.71 2.85
CA TYR A 78 -24.96 4.82 3.30
C TYR A 78 -25.91 5.06 2.13
N PHE A 79 -25.66 6.08 1.30
CA PHE A 79 -26.51 6.36 0.14
C PHE A 79 -26.51 5.25 -0.92
N SER A 80 -25.39 4.53 -1.05
CA SER A 80 -25.29 3.37 -1.96
C SER A 80 -26.19 2.21 -1.53
N MET A 81 -26.34 2.01 -0.21
CA MET A 81 -27.10 0.90 0.37
C MET A 81 -28.52 1.26 0.83
N TRP A 82 -28.86 2.54 1.02
CA TRP A 82 -30.11 2.96 1.67
C TRP A 82 -31.37 2.35 1.00
N LYS A 83 -31.45 2.32 -0.33
CA LYS A 83 -32.60 1.71 -1.04
C LYS A 83 -32.42 0.21 -1.30
N GLY A 84 -31.52 -0.45 -0.58
CA GLY A 84 -31.25 -1.88 -0.64
C GLY A 84 -30.44 -2.32 -1.86
N ILE A 85 -30.57 -3.60 -2.21
CA ILE A 85 -29.73 -4.24 -3.24
C ILE A 85 -29.95 -3.67 -4.65
N LYS A 86 -31.13 -3.08 -4.93
CA LYS A 86 -31.43 -2.46 -6.22
C LYS A 86 -30.60 -1.20 -6.49
N THR A 87 -30.28 -0.39 -5.47
CA THR A 87 -29.36 0.76 -5.63
C THR A 87 -27.92 0.33 -5.54
N SER A 88 -27.59 -0.58 -4.61
CA SER A 88 -26.24 -1.11 -4.49
C SER A 88 -25.78 -1.74 -5.81
N GLY A 89 -26.64 -2.55 -6.45
CA GLY A 89 -26.36 -3.15 -7.75
C GLY A 89 -26.06 -2.12 -8.86
N LYS A 90 -26.70 -0.95 -8.85
CA LYS A 90 -26.41 0.14 -9.80
C LYS A 90 -25.05 0.79 -9.54
N VAL A 91 -24.70 1.00 -8.28
CA VAL A 91 -23.39 1.56 -7.89
C VAL A 91 -22.27 0.58 -8.24
N VAL A 92 -22.51 -0.72 -8.04
CA VAL A 92 -21.56 -1.80 -8.34
C VAL A 92 -21.17 -1.84 -9.82
N TRP A 93 -22.05 -1.47 -10.75
CA TRP A 93 -21.68 -1.36 -12.17
C TRP A 93 -20.48 -0.41 -12.39
N PHE A 94 -20.38 0.67 -11.62
CA PHE A 94 -19.22 1.54 -11.67
C PHE A 94 -18.08 1.00 -10.80
N THR A 95 -18.35 0.72 -9.52
CA THR A 95 -17.27 0.40 -8.55
C THR A 95 -16.58 -0.94 -8.81
N ALA A 96 -17.26 -1.91 -9.44
CA ALA A 96 -16.64 -3.18 -9.82
C ALA A 96 -15.92 -3.11 -11.18
N LEU A 97 -16.41 -2.31 -12.14
CA LEU A 97 -15.81 -2.23 -13.48
C LEU A 97 -14.68 -1.20 -13.59
N PHE A 98 -14.79 -0.06 -12.88
CA PHE A 98 -13.79 1.00 -12.93
C PHE A 98 -12.37 0.54 -12.56
N PRO A 99 -12.16 -0.31 -11.54
CA PRO A 99 -10.84 -0.87 -11.25
C PRO A 99 -10.21 -1.61 -12.44
N TYR A 100 -10.99 -2.31 -13.26
CA TYR A 100 -10.47 -2.98 -14.46
C TYR A 100 -10.02 -1.98 -15.53
N VAL A 101 -10.71 -0.85 -15.67
CA VAL A 101 -10.29 0.23 -16.56
C VAL A 101 -8.95 0.81 -16.10
N VAL A 102 -8.81 1.08 -14.79
CA VAL A 102 -7.56 1.58 -14.21
C VAL A 102 -6.43 0.56 -14.38
N LEU A 103 -6.68 -0.72 -14.07
CA LEU A 103 -5.71 -1.80 -14.26
C LEU A 103 -5.26 -1.90 -15.72
N ALA A 104 -6.19 -1.82 -16.68
CA ALA A 104 -5.85 -1.85 -18.10
C ALA A 104 -4.96 -0.67 -18.50
N ILE A 105 -5.29 0.56 -18.07
CA ILE A 105 -4.49 1.77 -18.34
C ILE A 105 -3.09 1.63 -17.74
N LEU A 106 -3.01 1.20 -16.48
CA LEU A 106 -1.73 1.02 -15.79
C LEU A 106 -0.90 -0.11 -16.40
N MET A 107 -1.53 -1.21 -16.83
CA MET A 107 -0.83 -2.31 -17.50
C MET A 107 -0.24 -1.85 -18.83
N ILE A 108 -1.03 -1.16 -19.66
CA ILE A 108 -0.55 -0.59 -20.92
C ILE A 108 0.61 0.38 -20.62
N ARG A 109 0.45 1.27 -19.64
CA ARG A 109 1.51 2.23 -19.29
C ARG A 109 2.79 1.55 -18.79
N GLY A 110 2.66 0.53 -17.94
CA GLY A 110 3.77 -0.24 -17.39
C GLY A 110 4.56 -0.98 -18.47
N LEU A 111 3.87 -1.53 -19.49
CA LEU A 111 4.54 -2.17 -20.64
C LEU A 111 5.44 -1.21 -21.42
N PHE A 112 5.08 0.08 -21.50
CA PHE A 112 5.90 1.10 -22.17
C PHE A 112 7.01 1.69 -21.28
N LEU A 113 7.16 1.25 -20.03
CA LEU A 113 8.22 1.74 -19.15
C LEU A 113 9.53 1.00 -19.42
N ASN A 114 10.62 1.74 -19.56
CA ASN A 114 11.95 1.14 -19.70
C ASN A 114 12.31 0.38 -18.43
N GLY A 115 12.64 -0.91 -18.56
CA GLY A 115 13.00 -1.76 -17.43
C GLY A 115 11.86 -2.59 -16.84
N SER A 116 10.61 -2.39 -17.29
CA SER A 116 9.43 -3.17 -16.83
C SER A 116 9.60 -4.68 -16.98
N MET A 117 10.35 -5.11 -18.00
CA MET A 117 10.67 -6.53 -18.23
C MET A 117 11.40 -7.18 -17.06
N LYS A 118 12.24 -6.45 -16.31
CA LYS A 118 12.94 -7.00 -15.13
C LYS A 118 11.97 -7.34 -14.01
N GLY A 119 10.99 -6.46 -13.77
CA GLY A 119 9.95 -6.68 -12.79
C GLY A 119 9.03 -7.84 -13.19
N ILE A 120 8.65 -7.92 -14.47
CA ILE A 120 7.89 -9.06 -15.02
C ILE A 120 8.65 -10.37 -14.82
N GLU A 121 9.94 -10.42 -15.18
CA GLU A 121 10.78 -11.60 -15.00
C GLU A 121 10.85 -12.02 -13.54
N TYR A 122 11.07 -11.07 -12.62
CA TYR A 122 11.07 -11.34 -11.19
C TYR A 122 9.73 -11.92 -10.70
N TYR A 123 8.60 -11.41 -11.19
CA TYR A 123 7.27 -11.86 -10.78
C TYR A 123 6.98 -13.31 -11.19
N ILE A 124 7.36 -13.71 -12.41
CA ILE A 124 6.98 -15.01 -12.97
C ILE A 124 8.04 -16.10 -12.74
N ARG A 125 9.26 -15.73 -12.35
CA ARG A 125 10.35 -16.70 -12.18
C ARG A 125 10.07 -17.62 -10.99
N PRO A 126 9.84 -18.92 -11.21
CA PRO A 126 9.49 -19.82 -10.13
C PRO A 126 10.73 -20.28 -9.36
N ASP A 127 10.65 -20.30 -8.03
CA ASP A 127 11.58 -21.00 -7.16
C ASP A 127 10.90 -22.23 -6.56
N LEU A 128 11.07 -23.38 -7.20
CA LEU A 128 10.43 -24.63 -6.79
C LEU A 128 10.93 -25.15 -5.43
N SER A 129 12.09 -24.71 -4.96
CA SER A 129 12.60 -25.09 -3.64
C SER A 129 11.70 -24.57 -2.51
N LYS A 130 10.95 -23.49 -2.76
CA LYS A 130 10.01 -22.92 -1.80
C LYS A 130 8.77 -23.78 -1.60
N LEU A 131 8.42 -24.66 -2.53
CA LEU A 131 7.22 -25.51 -2.40
C LEU A 131 7.35 -26.57 -1.30
N SER A 132 8.57 -26.90 -0.85
CA SER A 132 8.76 -27.79 0.31
C SER A 132 8.56 -27.09 1.65
N ASP A 133 8.49 -25.76 1.67
CA ASP A 133 8.23 -24.99 2.88
C ASP A 133 6.72 -24.93 3.16
N ALA A 134 6.31 -25.43 4.32
CA ALA A 134 4.91 -25.43 4.73
C ALA A 134 4.33 -24.01 4.87
N SER A 135 5.16 -23.00 5.18
CA SER A 135 4.72 -21.62 5.32
C SER A 135 4.12 -21.06 4.02
N VAL A 136 4.69 -21.42 2.86
CA VAL A 136 4.19 -20.99 1.54
C VAL A 136 2.77 -21.49 1.28
N TRP A 137 2.44 -22.69 1.76
CA TRP A 137 1.08 -23.23 1.64
C TRP A 137 0.09 -22.58 2.61
N VAL A 138 0.54 -22.25 3.82
CA VAL A 138 -0.27 -21.49 4.80
C VAL A 138 -0.59 -20.10 4.26
N ASP A 139 0.40 -19.43 3.66
CA ASP A 139 0.23 -18.12 3.04
C ASP A 139 -0.71 -18.19 1.83
N ALA A 140 -0.54 -19.18 0.95
CA ALA A 140 -1.42 -19.38 -0.21
C ALA A 140 -2.88 -19.67 0.18
N ALA A 141 -3.09 -20.52 1.20
CA ALA A 141 -4.41 -20.82 1.72
C ALA A 141 -5.05 -19.58 2.35
N SER A 142 -4.27 -18.85 3.17
CA SER A 142 -4.73 -17.62 3.82
C SER A 142 -5.06 -16.54 2.79
N GLN A 143 -4.21 -16.34 1.78
CA GLN A 143 -4.46 -15.41 0.67
C GLN A 143 -5.76 -15.76 -0.06
N THR A 144 -5.95 -17.03 -0.43
CA THR A 144 -7.15 -17.48 -1.14
C THR A 144 -8.41 -17.29 -0.28
N PHE A 145 -8.34 -17.65 1.00
CA PHE A 145 -9.44 -17.51 1.94
C PHE A 145 -9.84 -16.04 2.12
N PHE A 146 -8.90 -15.15 2.42
CA PHE A 146 -9.21 -13.73 2.62
C PHE A 146 -9.53 -12.98 1.33
N SER A 147 -9.02 -13.43 0.18
CA SER A 147 -9.37 -12.85 -1.13
C SER A 147 -10.80 -13.17 -1.53
N LEU A 148 -11.29 -14.39 -1.30
CA LEU A 148 -12.65 -14.79 -1.64
C LEU A 148 -13.67 -14.47 -0.53
N GLY A 149 -13.24 -14.48 0.73
CA GLY A 149 -14.05 -14.21 1.91
C GLY A 149 -15.24 -15.15 2.16
N PRO A 150 -15.12 -16.49 1.96
CA PRO A 150 -16.21 -17.40 2.28
C PRO A 150 -16.48 -17.41 3.79
N GLY A 151 -17.75 -17.58 4.19
CA GLY A 151 -18.14 -17.69 5.60
C GLY A 151 -18.37 -16.37 6.34
N PHE A 152 -18.09 -15.21 5.74
CA PHE A 152 -18.36 -13.88 6.34
C PHE A 152 -19.82 -13.40 6.22
N GLY A 153 -20.74 -14.25 5.74
CA GLY A 153 -22.16 -13.92 5.59
C GLY A 153 -22.51 -13.03 4.39
N VAL A 154 -21.55 -12.29 3.81
CA VAL A 154 -21.79 -11.40 2.65
C VAL A 154 -22.28 -12.17 1.42
N LEU A 155 -21.58 -13.26 1.05
CA LEU A 155 -21.98 -14.10 -0.09
C LEU A 155 -23.34 -14.78 0.15
N MET A 156 -23.62 -15.17 1.40
CA MET A 156 -24.92 -15.73 1.79
C MET A 156 -26.04 -14.70 1.65
N ALA A 157 -25.79 -13.46 2.08
CA ALA A 157 -26.74 -12.37 1.91
C ALA A 157 -27.01 -12.09 0.42
N PHE A 158 -25.98 -12.05 -0.44
CA PHE A 158 -26.17 -11.90 -1.88
C PHE A 158 -26.94 -13.06 -2.51
N ALA A 159 -26.63 -14.30 -2.14
CA ALA A 159 -27.34 -15.48 -2.63
C ALA A 159 -28.83 -15.47 -2.20
N SER A 160 -29.16 -14.89 -1.04
CA SER A 160 -30.55 -14.81 -0.54
C SER A 160 -31.49 -13.97 -1.40
N TYR A 161 -30.95 -13.10 -2.27
CA TYR A 161 -31.71 -12.29 -3.21
C TYR A 161 -31.80 -12.90 -4.62
N ASN A 162 -31.25 -14.11 -4.83
CA ASN A 162 -31.24 -14.76 -6.11
C ASN A 162 -32.46 -15.69 -6.31
N ASP A 163 -32.78 -16.01 -7.56
CA ASP A 163 -33.85 -16.96 -7.87
C ASP A 163 -33.49 -18.37 -7.37
N PHE A 164 -34.49 -19.10 -6.84
CA PHE A 164 -34.27 -20.41 -6.20
C PHE A 164 -33.66 -21.45 -7.14
N ASN A 165 -34.02 -21.40 -8.43
CA ASN A 165 -33.53 -22.34 -9.45
C ASN A 165 -32.35 -21.79 -10.25
N HIS A 166 -31.73 -20.68 -9.82
CA HIS A 166 -30.58 -20.10 -10.51
C HIS A 166 -29.33 -20.98 -10.33
N ASN A 167 -28.53 -21.10 -11.38
CA ASN A 167 -27.31 -21.91 -11.35
C ASN A 167 -26.17 -21.17 -10.60
N VAL A 168 -26.21 -21.24 -9.27
CA VAL A 168 -25.18 -20.64 -8.40
C VAL A 168 -23.80 -21.27 -8.55
N TYR A 169 -23.72 -22.54 -8.98
CA TYR A 169 -22.43 -23.21 -9.19
C TYR A 169 -21.62 -22.52 -10.29
N ARG A 170 -22.28 -22.15 -11.40
CA ARG A 170 -21.63 -21.42 -12.49
C ARG A 170 -21.12 -20.06 -12.01
N ASP A 171 -21.94 -19.31 -11.29
CA ASP A 171 -21.56 -17.97 -10.80
C ASP A 171 -20.40 -18.03 -9.82
N ALA A 172 -20.39 -19.03 -8.92
CA ALA A 172 -19.29 -19.26 -8.01
C ALA A 172 -17.98 -19.56 -8.75
N MET A 173 -18.01 -20.47 -9.73
CA MET A 173 -16.82 -20.81 -10.53
C MET A 173 -16.28 -19.61 -11.30
N ILE A 174 -17.16 -18.81 -11.92
CA ILE A 174 -16.76 -17.58 -12.63
C ILE A 174 -16.17 -16.56 -11.65
N THR A 175 -16.80 -16.36 -10.49
CA THR A 175 -16.34 -15.40 -9.49
C THR A 175 -14.95 -15.74 -8.97
N VAL A 176 -14.70 -17.02 -8.67
CA VAL A 176 -13.36 -17.48 -8.25
C VAL A 176 -12.33 -17.28 -9.36
N ALA A 177 -12.65 -17.67 -10.59
CA ALA A 177 -11.74 -17.50 -11.73
C ALA A 177 -11.40 -16.03 -12.00
N VAL A 178 -12.41 -15.14 -11.99
CA VAL A 178 -12.22 -13.70 -12.16
C VAL A 178 -11.40 -13.12 -11.01
N ASN A 179 -11.69 -13.48 -9.76
CA ASN A 179 -10.88 -13.04 -8.61
C ASN A 179 -9.41 -13.41 -8.78
N SER A 180 -9.10 -14.67 -9.07
CA SER A 180 -7.72 -15.14 -9.25
C SER A 180 -7.03 -14.49 -10.45
N LEU A 181 -7.72 -14.34 -11.58
CA LEU A 181 -7.15 -13.68 -12.76
C LEU A 181 -6.88 -12.20 -12.50
N THR A 182 -7.77 -11.52 -11.78
CA THR A 182 -7.57 -10.12 -11.39
C THR A 182 -6.38 -9.96 -10.46
N SER A 183 -6.20 -10.85 -9.48
CA SER A 183 -5.01 -10.85 -8.61
C SER A 183 -3.72 -11.12 -9.40
N PHE A 184 -3.76 -12.02 -10.38
CA PHE A 184 -2.62 -12.32 -11.23
C PHE A 184 -2.26 -11.12 -12.14
N ALA A 185 -3.27 -10.50 -12.77
CA ALA A 185 -3.09 -9.32 -13.60
C ALA A 185 -2.60 -8.11 -12.80
N SER A 186 -3.12 -7.88 -11.59
CA SER A 186 -2.64 -6.80 -10.72
C SER A 186 -1.20 -7.02 -10.27
N GLY A 187 -0.78 -8.28 -10.08
CA GLY A 187 0.62 -8.64 -9.88
C GLY A 187 1.52 -8.11 -10.99
N PHE A 188 1.19 -8.39 -12.26
CA PHE A 188 1.93 -7.82 -13.40
C PHE A 188 1.98 -6.30 -13.36
N VAL A 189 0.84 -5.64 -13.12
CA VAL A 189 0.79 -4.18 -13.04
C VAL A 189 1.77 -3.67 -12.01
N ILE A 190 1.73 -4.16 -10.77
CA ILE A 190 2.62 -3.70 -9.71
C ILE A 190 4.09 -3.94 -10.05
N PHE A 191 4.45 -5.16 -10.47
CA PHE A 191 5.84 -5.50 -10.76
C PHE A 191 6.41 -4.76 -11.97
N MET A 192 5.61 -4.32 -12.94
CA MET A 192 6.09 -3.48 -14.03
C MET A 192 6.55 -2.07 -13.59
N PHE A 193 6.06 -1.56 -12.45
CA PHE A 193 6.43 -0.25 -11.92
C PHE A 193 7.52 -0.29 -10.83
N LEU A 194 7.89 -1.49 -10.37
CA LEU A 194 9.00 -1.74 -9.45
C LEU A 194 10.31 -1.92 -10.23
#